data_AF-A0A485KJQ4-F1
#
_entry.id   AF-A0A485KJQ4-F1
#
_cell.length_a   1.000
_cell.length_b   1.000
_cell.length_c   1.000
_cell.angle_alpha   90.00
_cell.angle_beta   90.00
_cell.angle_gamma   90.00
#
_symmetry.space_group_name_H-M   'P 1'
#
loop_
_entity.id
_entity.type
_entity.pdbx_description
1 polymer ?
#
loop_
_entity_poly.entity_id
_entity_poly.type
_entity_poly.pdbx_seq_one_letter_code
_entity_poly.pdbx_strand_id
1 'polypeptide(L)'
;MPSTSSVDLMKLAATALVEATRVAQANAATATAQIEAQASPMGRIGASHVAQVPHLVTLNVSGMLYTTTKETLLSVEGSYFLAMLGSGLETRQLRSLLGP
;
A
#
# COMPACT_ATOMS: atom_id res chain seq x y z
N MET A 1 -25.21 -48.41 -25.04
CA MET A 1 -24.58 -47.12 -24.71
C MET A 1 -25.32 -46.54 -23.53
N PRO A 2 -24.67 -46.15 -22.41
CA PRO A 2 -25.38 -45.60 -21.28
C PRO A 2 -25.93 -44.21 -21.65
N SER A 3 -27.25 -44.07 -21.67
CA SER A 3 -27.93 -42.79 -21.86
C SER A 3 -27.87 -42.03 -20.53
N THR A 4 -26.95 -41.09 -20.41
CA THR A 4 -26.89 -40.19 -19.26
C THR A 4 -28.21 -39.43 -19.19
N SER A 5 -29.01 -39.67 -18.16
CA SER A 5 -30.32 -39.02 -18.05
C SER A 5 -30.11 -37.53 -17.80
N SER A 6 -31.05 -36.69 -18.28
CA SER A 6 -30.99 -35.24 -18.05
C SER A 6 -30.85 -34.88 -16.57
N VAL A 7 -31.41 -35.72 -15.68
CA VAL A 7 -31.32 -35.58 -14.23
C VAL A 7 -29.91 -35.83 -13.70
N ASP A 8 -29.17 -36.78 -14.25
CA ASP A 8 -27.78 -37.04 -13.87
C ASP A 8 -26.85 -35.90 -14.29
N LEU A 9 -27.14 -35.29 -15.45
CA LEU A 9 -26.43 -34.13 -15.97
C LEU A 9 -26.69 -32.89 -15.10
N MET A 10 -27.93 -32.70 -14.63
CA MET A 10 -28.27 -31.62 -13.69
C MET A 10 -27.60 -31.81 -12.33
N LYS A 11 -27.54 -33.04 -11.80
CA LYS A 11 -26.84 -33.32 -10.53
C LYS A 11 -25.35 -33.04 -10.62
N LEU A 12 -24.71 -33.41 -11.73
CA LEU A 12 -23.30 -33.13 -11.98
C LEU A 12 -23.04 -31.61 -12.01
N ALA A 13 -23.88 -30.86 -12.74
CA ALA A 13 -23.77 -29.41 -12.84
C ALA A 13 -24.01 -28.70 -11.50
N ALA A 14 -24.99 -29.15 -10.71
CA ALA A 14 -25.26 -28.62 -9.38
C ALA A 14 -24.09 -28.84 -8.43
N THR A 15 -23.46 -30.01 -8.48
CA THR A 15 -22.29 -30.34 -7.63
C THR A 15 -21.09 -29.48 -8.01
N ALA A 16 -20.82 -29.33 -9.31
CA ALA A 16 -19.75 -28.48 -9.81
C ALA A 16 -19.96 -27.00 -9.44
N LEU A 17 -21.21 -26.52 -9.47
CA LEU A 17 -21.54 -25.14 -9.10
C LEU A 17 -21.33 -24.89 -7.60
N VAL A 18 -21.71 -25.85 -6.74
CA VAL A 18 -21.48 -25.76 -5.28
C VAL A 18 -19.98 -25.74 -4.97
N GLU A 19 -19.20 -26.57 -5.65
CA GLU A 19 -17.75 -26.63 -5.47
C GLU A 19 -17.07 -25.34 -5.97
N ALA A 20 -17.45 -24.85 -7.15
CA ALA A 20 -16.96 -23.59 -7.69
C ALA A 20 -17.29 -22.40 -6.77
N THR A 21 -18.49 -22.38 -6.18
CA THR A 21 -18.91 -21.33 -5.24
C THR A 21 -18.08 -21.39 -3.96
N ARG A 22 -17.80 -22.59 -3.45
CA ARG A 22 -16.98 -22.79 -2.24
C ARG A 22 -15.53 -22.34 -2.45
N VAL A 23 -14.95 -22.66 -3.61
CA VAL A 23 -13.60 -22.21 -3.99
C VAL A 23 -13.57 -20.69 -4.16
N ALA A 24 -14.58 -20.09 -4.80
CA ALA A 24 -14.66 -18.64 -4.95
C ALA A 24 -14.76 -17.91 -3.59
N GLN A 25 -15.54 -18.44 -2.65
CA GLN A 25 -15.66 -17.87 -1.29
C GLN A 25 -14.37 -18.00 -0.48
N ALA A 26 -13.67 -19.14 -0.57
CA ALA A 26 -12.38 -19.33 0.08
C ALA A 26 -11.31 -18.38 -0.48
N ASN A 27 -11.30 -18.19 -1.80
CA ASN A 27 -10.40 -17.24 -2.46
C ASN A 27 -10.74 -15.79 -2.10
N ALA A 28 -12.03 -15.44 -1.97
CA ALA A 28 -12.46 -14.10 -1.55
C ALA A 28 -12.05 -13.77 -0.11
N ALA A 29 -12.20 -14.72 0.83
CA ALA A 29 -11.76 -14.55 2.21
C ALA A 29 -10.23 -14.41 2.32
N THR A 30 -9.49 -15.09 1.44
CA THR A 30 -8.03 -14.99 1.38
C THR A 30 -7.59 -13.69 0.72
N ALA A 31 -8.32 -13.21 -0.29
CA ALA A 31 -8.03 -11.97 -1.00
C ALA A 31 -8.25 -10.72 -0.12
N THR A 32 -9.30 -10.68 0.70
CA THR A 32 -9.52 -9.56 1.63
C THR A 32 -8.44 -9.48 2.71
N ALA A 33 -8.01 -10.62 3.26
CA ALA A 33 -6.91 -10.67 4.22
C ALA A 33 -5.55 -10.28 3.59
N GLN A 34 -5.32 -10.59 2.31
CA GLN A 34 -4.11 -10.19 1.59
C GLN A 34 -4.08 -8.69 1.27
N ILE A 35 -5.22 -8.06 0.99
CA ILE A 35 -5.28 -6.60 0.75
C ILE A 35 -4.90 -5.82 2.02
N GLU A 36 -5.35 -6.27 3.20
CA GLU A 36 -4.97 -5.66 4.48
C GLU A 36 -3.51 -5.97 4.88
N ALA A 37 -3.01 -7.16 4.56
CA ALA A 37 -1.60 -7.52 4.78
C ALA A 37 -0.63 -6.84 3.80
N GLN A 38 -1.11 -6.44 2.62
CA GLN A 38 -0.36 -5.66 1.62
C GLN A 38 -0.44 -4.14 1.87
N ALA A 39 -1.18 -3.68 2.88
CA ALA A 39 -0.99 -2.33 3.44
C ALA A 39 0.45 -2.24 3.95
N SER A 40 1.29 -1.66 3.09
CA SER A 40 2.70 -2.00 3.00
C SER A 40 3.44 -1.67 4.30
N PRO A 41 4.51 -2.42 4.66
CA PRO A 41 5.42 -2.00 5.73
C PRO A 41 5.90 -0.55 5.55
N MET A 42 5.96 -0.04 4.30
CA MET A 42 6.20 1.37 3.98
C MET A 42 5.15 2.35 4.51
N GLY A 43 3.86 1.98 4.57
CA GLY A 43 2.81 2.89 5.06
C GLY A 43 2.92 3.14 6.56
N ARG A 44 3.28 2.09 7.32
CA ARG A 44 3.50 2.18 8.78
C ARG A 44 4.81 2.90 9.12
N ILE A 45 5.89 2.58 8.41
CA ILE A 45 7.18 3.26 8.57
C ILE A 45 7.07 4.73 8.15
N GLY A 46 6.31 5.01 7.09
CA GLY A 46 6.05 6.36 6.58
C GLY A 46 5.38 7.28 7.61
N ALA A 47 4.29 6.82 8.22
CA ALA A 47 3.57 7.60 9.23
C ALA A 47 4.43 7.96 10.45
N SER A 48 5.30 7.04 10.88
CA SER A 48 6.17 7.25 12.05
C SER A 48 7.28 8.28 11.81
N HIS A 49 7.83 8.36 10.59
CA HIS A 49 8.84 9.36 10.25
C HIS A 49 8.22 10.72 9.98
N VAL A 50 7.08 10.78 9.28
CA VAL A 50 6.35 12.04 9.02
C VAL A 50 5.98 12.77 10.32
N ALA A 51 5.67 12.03 11.39
CA ALA A 51 5.41 12.62 12.71
C ALA A 51 6.64 13.33 13.30
N GLN A 52 7.85 12.83 13.02
CA GLN A 52 9.12 13.37 13.53
C GLN A 52 9.67 14.52 12.68
N VAL A 53 9.17 14.70 11.46
CA VAL A 53 9.57 15.80 10.58
C VAL A 53 9.19 17.16 11.22
N PRO A 54 10.15 18.10 11.35
CA PRO A 54 9.89 19.45 11.84
C PRO A 54 8.83 20.18 11.01
N HIS A 55 8.18 21.19 11.62
CA HIS A 55 7.18 21.99 10.91
C HIS A 55 7.75 22.73 9.69
N LEU A 56 8.97 23.27 9.79
CA LEU A 56 9.68 23.86 8.66
C LEU A 56 10.63 22.83 8.03
N VAL A 57 10.53 22.69 6.72
CA VAL A 57 11.36 21.78 5.91
C VAL A 57 12.12 22.59 4.88
N THR A 58 13.44 22.39 4.82
CA THR A 58 14.30 22.98 3.80
C THR A 58 14.70 21.90 2.78
N LEU A 59 14.39 22.17 1.51
CA LEU A 59 14.71 21.33 0.37
C LEU A 59 15.86 21.96 -0.40
N ASN A 60 16.88 21.17 -0.72
CA ASN A 60 17.92 21.56 -1.65
C ASN A 60 17.60 21.00 -3.04
N VAL A 61 17.29 21.88 -3.99
CA VAL A 61 16.93 21.53 -5.36
C VAL A 61 17.97 22.15 -6.29
N SER A 62 18.83 21.32 -6.87
CA SER A 62 19.93 21.75 -7.76
C SER A 62 20.87 22.80 -7.13
N GLY A 63 21.06 22.76 -5.81
CA GLY A 63 21.89 23.72 -5.07
C GLY A 63 21.13 24.91 -4.50
N MET A 64 19.86 25.10 -4.86
CA MET A 64 19.01 26.17 -4.35
C MET A 64 18.19 25.69 -3.15
N LEU A 65 18.18 26.47 -2.07
CA LEU A 65 17.46 26.14 -0.84
C LEU A 65 16.05 26.73 -0.88
N TYR A 66 15.05 25.87 -0.70
CA TYR A 66 13.65 26.23 -0.59
C TYR A 66 13.12 25.81 0.76
N THR A 67 12.56 26.75 1.52
CA THR A 67 11.97 26.46 2.83
C THR A 67 10.45 26.59 2.73
N THR A 68 9.75 25.59 3.25
CA THR A 68 8.29 25.56 3.30
C THR A 68 7.82 24.81 4.54
N THR A 69 6.50 24.74 4.75
CA THR A 69 5.94 23.99 5.89
C THR A 69 5.65 22.54 5.51
N LYS A 70 5.65 21.67 6.53
CA LYS A 70 5.27 20.27 6.39
C LYS A 70 3.87 20.12 5.80
N GLU A 71 2.93 20.97 6.21
CA GLU A 71 1.55 20.96 5.72
C GLU A 71 1.48 21.28 4.23
N THR A 72 2.37 22.14 3.73
CA THR A 72 2.45 22.44 2.28
C THR A 72 2.92 21.22 1.49
N LEU A 73 3.96 20.52 1.99
CA LEU A 73 4.48 19.30 1.36
C LEU A 73 3.49 18.12 1.41
N LEU A 74 2.64 18.07 2.45
CA LEU A 74 1.63 17.02 2.65
C LEU A 74 0.24 17.41 2.13
N SER A 75 0.09 18.57 1.52
CA SER A 75 -1.20 19.09 1.05
C SER A 75 -1.85 18.20 -0.03
N VAL A 76 -1.04 17.43 -0.75
CA VAL A 76 -1.48 16.49 -1.79
C VAL A 76 -1.21 15.06 -1.31
N GLU A 77 -2.29 14.31 -1.10
CA GLU A 77 -2.24 12.90 -0.72
C GLU A 77 -1.59 12.06 -1.85
N GLY A 78 -0.78 11.07 -1.47
CA GLY A 78 -0.06 10.22 -2.43
C GLY A 78 1.04 10.93 -3.22
N SER A 79 1.35 12.19 -2.91
CA SER A 79 2.44 12.91 -3.55
C SER A 79 3.81 12.32 -3.20
N TYR A 80 4.79 12.59 -4.06
CA TYR A 80 6.18 12.21 -3.84
C TYR A 80 6.71 12.67 -2.46
N PHE A 81 6.29 13.85 -2.00
CA PHE A 81 6.74 14.41 -0.72
C PHE A 81 6.27 13.60 0.49
N LEU A 82 5.09 12.97 0.42
CA LEU A 82 4.62 12.05 1.46
C LEU A 82 5.56 10.84 1.60
N ALA A 83 5.93 10.24 0.47
CA ALA A 83 6.87 9.11 0.46
C ALA A 83 8.28 9.53 0.88
N MET A 84 8.73 10.71 0.45
CA MET A 84 10.04 11.27 0.80
C MET A 84 10.14 11.50 2.32
N LEU A 85 9.18 12.18 2.92
CA LEU A 85 9.14 12.44 4.36
C LEU A 85 8.89 11.17 5.19
N GLY A 86 8.21 10.18 4.61
CA GLY A 86 8.00 8.88 5.25
C GLY A 86 9.23 7.96 5.19
N SER A 87 10.17 8.21 4.29
CA SER A 87 11.36 7.38 4.10
C SER A 87 12.51 7.71 5.05
N GLY A 88 12.44 8.84 5.78
CA GLY A 88 13.50 9.29 6.69
C GLY A 88 14.74 9.84 5.98
N LEU A 89 14.69 10.03 4.65
CA LEU A 89 15.81 10.51 3.85
C LEU A 89 16.15 11.98 4.13
N GLU A 90 15.24 12.77 4.71
CA GLU A 90 15.48 14.16 5.09
C GLU A 90 16.58 14.32 6.15
N THR A 91 16.82 13.29 6.96
CA THR A 91 17.79 13.35 8.08
C THR A 91 19.25 13.10 7.68
N ARG A 92 19.51 12.57 6.47
CA ARG A 92 20.89 12.21 6.08
C ARG A 92 21.73 13.36 5.53
N GLN A 93 21.12 14.36 4.91
CA GLN A 93 21.88 15.42 4.22
C GLN A 93 22.33 16.55 5.16
N LEU A 94 21.61 16.84 6.25
CA LEU A 94 21.94 17.96 7.12
C LEU A 94 23.14 17.68 8.06
N ARG A 95 23.33 16.42 8.50
CA ARG A 95 24.47 16.04 9.36
C ARG A 95 25.81 15.99 8.62
N SER A 96 25.82 16.02 7.29
CA SER A 96 27.06 16.07 6.50
C SER A 96 27.55 17.50 6.24
N LEU A 97 26.69 18.50 6.40
CA LEU A 97 27.00 19.92 6.15
C LEU A 97 27.40 20.69 7.43
N LEU A 98 27.09 20.13 8.60
CA LEU A 98 27.65 20.52 9.88
C LEU A 98 28.70 19.47 10.23
N GLY A 99 29.97 19.77 10.00
CA GLY A 99 31.09 18.92 10.45
C GLY A 99 31.09 18.71 11.97
N PRO A 100 32.04 17.90 12.51
CA PRO A 100 32.11 17.60 13.94
C PRO A 100 32.15 18.85 14.83
#